data_AF-A0A7C6FGD2-F1
#
_entry.id   AF-A0A7C6FGD2-F1
#
_cell.length_a   1.000
_cell.length_b   1.000
_cell.length_c   1.000
_cell.angle_alpha   90.00
_cell.angle_beta   90.00
_cell.angle_gamma   90.00
#
_symmetry.space_group_name_H-M   'P 1'
#
loop_
_entity.id
_entity.type
_entity.pdbx_description
1 polymer ?
#
loop_
_entity_poly.entity_id
_entity_poly.type
_entity_poly.pdbx_seq_one_letter_code
_entity_poly.pdbx_strand_id
1 'polypeptide(L)' 'MVQITRGQWAESGSSLEFKTGNWRSTQRPVHIHAKAPCHATCPAGEDQQAWFALLQEQKVEEAWRSLVRANPIPG' A
#
# COMPACT_ATOMS: atom_id res chain seq x y z
N MET A 1 20.65 18.83 -23.12
CA MET A 1 19.50 18.74 -22.21
C MET A 1 18.45 19.69 -22.78
N VAL A 2 17.28 19.17 -23.18
CA VAL A 2 16.24 20.01 -23.80
C VAL A 2 15.56 20.81 -22.69
N GLN A 3 15.52 22.13 -22.84
CA GLN A 3 14.82 23.01 -21.90
C GLN A 3 13.37 23.14 -22.37
N ILE A 4 12.43 22.62 -21.58
CA ILE A 4 11.01 22.62 -21.91
C ILE A 4 10.35 23.87 -21.31
N THR A 5 9.55 24.57 -22.11
CA THR A 5 8.78 25.75 -21.66
C THR A 5 7.46 25.34 -21.01
N ARG A 6 6.83 26.27 -20.26
CA ARG A 6 5.62 26.01 -19.46
C ARG A 6 4.40 25.51 -20.24
N GLY A 7 4.37 25.67 -21.57
CA GLY A 7 3.29 25.23 -22.45
C GLY A 7 3.59 23.98 -23.28
N GLN A 8 4.78 23.39 -23.12
CA GLN A 8 5.17 22.19 -23.85
C GLN A 8 4.96 20.94 -22.98
N TRP A 9 4.63 19.82 -23.62
CA TRP A 9 4.64 18.49 -23.00
C TRP A 9 5.81 17.66 -23.55
N ALA A 10 6.19 16.62 -22.81
CA ALA A 10 7.22 15.67 -23.24
C ALA A 10 6.57 14.42 -23.83
N GLU A 11 7.15 13.92 -24.92
CA GLU A 11 6.84 12.58 -25.45
C GLU A 11 7.50 11.50 -24.58
N SER A 12 6.96 10.27 -24.60
CA SER A 12 7.57 9.14 -23.90
C SER A 12 8.89 8.75 -24.55
N GLY A 13 10.01 9.09 -23.91
CA GLY A 13 11.35 8.61 -24.26
C GLY A 13 11.63 7.17 -23.81
N SER A 14 12.75 6.62 -24.28
CA SER A 14 13.20 5.27 -23.97
C SER A 14 13.87 5.15 -22.59
N SER A 15 14.01 3.92 -22.10
CA SER A 15 14.75 3.65 -20.85
C SER A 15 16.24 3.99 -20.94
N LEU A 16 16.81 4.04 -22.15
CA LEU A 16 18.18 4.50 -22.39
C LEU A 16 18.29 6.02 -22.25
N GLU A 17 17.28 6.77 -22.71
CA GLU A 17 17.23 8.22 -22.60
C GLU A 17 16.99 8.69 -21.16
N PHE A 18 16.05 8.06 -20.44
CA PHE A 18 15.75 8.41 -19.04
C PHE A 18 16.62 7.67 -18.01
N LYS A 19 17.56 6.84 -18.47
CA LYS A 19 18.45 6.01 -17.63
C LYS A 19 17.69 5.18 -16.58
N THR A 20 16.43 4.85 -16.83
CA THR A 20 15.60 3.95 -16.01
C THR A 20 15.94 2.48 -16.29
N GLY A 21 17.20 2.15 -16.60
CA GLY A 21 17.65 0.77 -16.75
C GLY A 21 18.14 0.17 -15.43
N ASN A 22 18.78 1.00 -14.59
CA ASN A 22 19.45 0.55 -13.37
C ASN A 22 18.50 0.34 -12.18
N TRP A 23 17.36 1.03 -12.12
CA TRP A 23 16.39 0.98 -11.01
C TRP A 23 15.92 -0.45 -10.67
N ARG A 24 15.70 -1.32 -11.67
CA ARG A 24 15.31 -2.71 -11.41
C ARG A 24 16.43 -3.52 -10.74
N SER A 25 17.68 -3.16 -11.00
CA SER A 25 18.87 -3.83 -10.49
C SER A 25 19.36 -3.25 -9.15
N THR A 26 19.14 -1.95 -8.91
CA THR A 26 19.67 -1.23 -7.74
C THR A 26 18.58 -0.77 -6.76
N GLN A 27 17.33 -0.67 -7.18
CA GLN A 27 16.19 -0.15 -6.40
C GLN A 27 15.02 -1.13 -6.42
N ARG A 28 15.26 -2.34 -5.90
CA ARG A 28 14.22 -3.36 -5.77
C ARG A 28 13.13 -2.87 -4.79
N PRO A 29 11.86 -2.77 -5.22
CA PRO A 29 10.78 -2.39 -4.30
C PRO A 29 10.62 -3.46 -3.23
N VAL A 30 10.51 -3.02 -1.98
CA VAL A 30 10.21 -3.88 -0.83
C VAL A 30 8.78 -3.61 -0.42
N HIS A 31 7.99 -4.67 -0.26
CA HIS A 31 6.65 -4.52 0.28
C HIS A 31 6.76 -4.15 1.76
N ILE A 32 6.23 -2.99 2.11
CA ILE A 32 6.12 -2.54 3.50
C ILE A 32 4.66 -2.68 3.90
N HIS A 33 4.41 -3.56 4.87
CA HIS A 33 3.12 -3.64 5.52
C HIS A 33 3.00 -2.49 6.52
N ALA A 34 2.36 -1.40 6.10
CA ALA A 34 2.12 -0.24 6.95
C ALA A 34 0.67 -0.23 7.41
N LYS A 35 0.45 0.16 8.67
CA LYS A 35 -0.90 0.38 9.21
C LYS A 35 -1.61 1.44 8.38
N ALA A 36 -2.84 1.13 7.95
CA ALA A 36 -3.71 2.11 7.31
C ALA A 36 -3.98 3.30 8.25
N PRO A 37 -4.20 4.53 7.73
CA PRO A 37 -4.51 5.68 8.57
C PRO A 37 -5.71 5.46 9.52
N CYS A 38 -6.71 4.67 9.09
CA CYS A 38 -7.86 4.31 9.92
C CYS A 38 -7.50 3.46 11.14
N HIS A 39 -6.43 2.65 11.08
CA HIS A 39 -5.93 1.89 12.23
C HIS A 39 -5.51 2.86 13.34
N ALA A 40 -4.75 3.90 12.96
CA ALA A 40 -4.18 4.84 13.92
C ALA A 40 -5.26 5.66 14.65
N THR A 41 -6.44 5.81 14.06
CA THR A 41 -7.56 6.55 14.63
C THR A 41 -8.61 5.66 15.28
N CYS A 42 -8.47 4.32 15.23
CA CYS A 42 -9.41 3.39 15.83
C CYS A 42 -9.30 3.44 17.37
N PRO A 43 -10.36 3.82 18.10
CA PRO A 43 -10.32 3.89 19.56
C PRO A 43 -10.22 2.50 20.21
N ALA A 44 -10.74 1.46 19.56
CA ALA A 44 -10.66 0.07 20.02
C ALA A 44 -9.33 -0.61 19.65
N GLY A 45 -8.48 0.03 18.85
CA GLY A 45 -7.19 -0.54 18.44
C GLY A 45 -7.29 -1.72 17.46
N GLU A 46 -8.41 -1.87 16.77
CA GLU A 46 -8.61 -2.87 15.73
C GLU A 46 -7.62 -2.70 14.57
N ASP A 47 -7.17 -3.83 13.99
CA ASP A 47 -6.42 -3.86 12.74
C ASP A 47 -7.33 -4.26 11.58
N GLN A 48 -7.97 -3.26 10.97
CA GLN A 48 -8.95 -3.49 9.89
C GLN A 48 -8.33 -4.16 8.68
N GLN A 49 -7.10 -3.79 8.33
CA GLN A 49 -6.42 -4.39 7.19
C GLN A 49 -6.17 -5.88 7.42
N ALA A 50 -5.77 -6.27 8.63
CA ALA A 50 -5.53 -7.67 8.97
C ALA A 50 -6.82 -8.51 8.92
N TRP A 51 -7.90 -8.10 9.58
CA TRP A 51 -9.12 -8.91 9.57
C TRP A 51 -9.86 -8.86 8.21
N PHE A 52 -9.73 -7.80 7.41
CA PHE A 52 -10.20 -7.80 6.02
C PHE A 52 -9.42 -8.78 5.14
N ALA A 53 -8.11 -8.91 5.31
CA ALA A 53 -7.32 -9.88 4.56
C ALA A 53 -7.79 -11.31 4.83
N LEU A 54 -8.07 -11.64 6.10
CA LEU A 54 -8.66 -12.94 6.48
C LEU A 54 -10.04 -13.17 5.84
N LEU A 55 -10.90 -12.14 5.76
CA LEU A 55 -12.18 -12.25 5.05
C LEU A 55 -12.01 -12.51 3.55
N GLN A 56 -11.06 -11.83 2.90
CA GLN A 56 -10.76 -12.04 1.47
C GLN A 56 -10.23 -13.45 1.20
N GLU A 57 -9.50 -14.02 2.16
CA GLU A 57 -9.04 -15.42 2.16
C GLU A 57 -10.12 -16.43 2.57
N GLN A 58 -11.37 -16.00 2.80
CA GLN A 58 -12.50 -16.83 3.24
C GLN A 58 -12.31 -17.44 4.65
N LYS A 59 -11.39 -16.91 5.47
CA LYS A 59 -11.14 -17.31 6.85
C LYS A 59 -12.00 -16.52 7.83
N VAL A 60 -13.31 -16.71 7.73
CA VAL A 60 -14.31 -15.87 8.42
C VAL A 60 -14.17 -15.94 9.94
N GLU A 61 -13.96 -17.13 10.51
CA GLU A 61 -13.82 -17.29 11.96
C GLU A 61 -12.54 -16.63 12.48
N GLU A 62 -11.43 -16.75 11.75
CA GLU A 62 -10.16 -16.11 12.13
C GLU A 62 -10.28 -14.58 12.08
N ALA A 63 -10.96 -14.05 11.05
CA ALA A 63 -11.25 -12.62 10.96
C ALA A 63 -12.04 -12.13 12.17
N TRP A 64 -13.13 -12.85 12.51
CA TRP A 64 -13.95 -12.51 13.68
C TRP A 64 -13.16 -12.60 14.98
N ARG A 65 -12.35 -13.66 15.19
CA ARG A 65 -11.48 -13.82 16.37
C ARG A 65 -10.46 -12.69 16.50
N SER A 66 -9.89 -12.22 15.39
CA SER A 66 -8.97 -11.08 15.35
C SER A 66 -9.70 -9.78 15.75
N LEU A 67 -10.87 -9.54 15.18
CA LEU A 67 -11.72 -8.38 15.47
C LEU A 67 -12.13 -8.35 16.95
N VAL A 68 -12.74 -9.41 17.48
CA VAL A 68 -13.25 -9.44 18.87
C VAL A 68 -12.15 -9.38 19.92
N ARG A 69 -10.93 -9.82 19.58
CA ARG A 69 -9.77 -9.70 20.48
C ARG A 69 -9.38 -8.24 20.71
N ALA A 70 -9.51 -7.40 19.68
CA ALA A 70 -9.24 -5.97 19.79
C ALA A 70 -10.47 -5.23 20.36
N ASN A 71 -11.67 -5.56 19.88
CA ASN A 71 -12.91 -4.94 20.29
C ASN A 71 -13.93 -6.01 20.75
N PRO A 72 -14.11 -6.25 22.07
CA PRO A 72 -15.05 -7.25 22.57
C PRO A 72 -16.53 -6.98 22.26
N ILE A 73 -16.85 -5.77 21.81
CA ILE A 73 -18.18 -5.34 21.37
C ILE A 73 -18.09 -4.76 19.95
N PRO A 74 -17.68 -5.57 18.95
CA PRO A 74 -17.79 -5.12 17.58
C PRO A 74 -19.29 -4.98 17.27
N GLY A 75 -19.65 -3.84 16.64
CA GLY A 75 -21.02 -3.33 16.54
C GLY A 75 -22.11 -4.35 16.20
#